data_AF-A0A293MZS7-F1
#
_entry.id   AF-A0A293MZS7-F1
#
_cell.length_a   1.000
_cell.length_b   1.000
_cell.length_c   1.000
_cell.angle_alpha   90.00
_cell.angle_beta   90.00
_cell.angle_gamma   90.00
#
_symmetry.space_group_name_H-M   'P 1'
#
loop_
_entity.id
_entity.type
_entity.pdbx_description
1 polymer ?
#
loop_
_entity_poly.entity_id
_entity_poly.type
_entity_poly.pdbx_seq_one_letter_code
_entity_poly.pdbx_strand_id
1 'polypeptide(L)'
;MIMSAKSLALNPKDPPTWQSLSNHSKGVSDGIKRLVSAIRDRAPGQKECDEAIDKLNACIRELDQASLNILSQNVLPHADSTLKAYQEQMENSATAILENIEPFRQAAKGEAEKLGHSVSQTVGYLGPLVQNAIIGASHTLNSKQQMALLDQTKSVAESTLQLVYAAKESGGNPKAVHAHGDVDEAADSTRVALQDLLRTLETAATEAGVVTGLVESVTKAMTRLDERTVTTTIITEQSFVDYQTRMVNSAKEVARVSQDMVARMGHEPQRLTPLAADLSHHYGALASDARGAVAATANPDVSARIRSGVHELGRACIELTKSAGSCQSNPGDMYVQREVADNARVVSEKVSHILAA
;
A
#
# COMPACT_ATOMS: atom_id res chain seq x y z
N MET A 1 -34.96 -44.04 1.10
CA MET A 1 -33.93 -44.73 1.93
C MET A 1 -34.53 -45.44 3.13
N ILE A 2 -35.14 -44.73 4.09
CA ILE A 2 -35.71 -45.33 5.32
C ILE A 2 -36.75 -46.44 5.02
N MET A 3 -37.64 -46.22 4.04
CA MET A 3 -38.62 -47.23 3.63
C MET A 3 -37.98 -48.48 3.00
N SER A 4 -36.96 -48.30 2.15
CA SER A 4 -36.19 -49.42 1.57
C SER A 4 -35.44 -50.21 2.65
N ALA A 5 -34.85 -49.52 3.63
CA ALA A 5 -34.18 -50.15 4.77
C ALA A 5 -35.18 -50.93 5.66
N LYS A 6 -36.38 -50.38 5.90
CA LYS A 6 -37.46 -51.06 6.63
C LYS A 6 -37.92 -52.32 5.89
N SER A 7 -38.04 -52.26 4.57
CA SER A 7 -38.40 -53.42 3.74
C SER A 7 -37.31 -54.52 3.79
N LEU A 8 -36.03 -54.15 3.69
CA LEU A 8 -34.91 -55.08 3.80
C LEU A 8 -34.76 -55.70 5.19
N ALA A 9 -35.17 -55.01 6.26
CA ALA A 9 -35.20 -55.59 7.60
C ALA A 9 -36.19 -56.77 7.72
N LEU A 10 -37.27 -56.74 6.93
CA LEU A 10 -38.26 -57.81 6.86
C LEU A 10 -37.90 -58.87 5.80
N ASN A 11 -37.24 -58.48 4.71
CA ASN A 11 -36.78 -59.38 3.64
C ASN A 11 -35.34 -59.05 3.18
N PRO A 12 -34.30 -59.61 3.84
CA PRO A 12 -32.91 -59.23 3.61
C PRO A 12 -32.32 -59.60 2.26
N LYS A 13 -32.94 -60.53 1.52
CA LYS A 13 -32.40 -61.06 0.26
C LYS A 13 -33.02 -60.44 -0.99
N ASP A 14 -33.91 -59.43 -0.85
CA ASP A 14 -34.65 -58.85 -1.97
C ASP A 14 -33.76 -57.95 -2.87
N PRO A 15 -33.36 -58.40 -4.07
CA PRO A 15 -32.40 -57.66 -4.91
C PRO A 15 -32.93 -56.30 -5.41
N PRO A 16 -34.20 -56.16 -5.85
CA PRO A 16 -34.78 -54.87 -6.21
C PRO A 16 -34.76 -53.84 -5.07
N THR A 17 -35.10 -54.22 -3.84
CA THR A 17 -35.05 -53.28 -2.71
C THR A 17 -33.61 -52.88 -2.37
N TRP A 18 -32.63 -53.80 -2.50
CA TRP A 18 -31.21 -53.46 -2.39
C TRP A 18 -30.76 -52.45 -3.46
N GLN A 19 -31.18 -52.63 -4.71
CA GLN A 19 -30.89 -51.69 -5.80
C GLN A 19 -31.53 -50.32 -5.52
N SER A 20 -32.77 -50.30 -5.04
CA SER A 20 -33.47 -49.07 -4.62
C SER A 20 -32.73 -48.37 -3.47
N LEU A 21 -32.27 -49.12 -2.45
CA LEU A 21 -31.49 -48.56 -1.35
C LEU A 21 -30.16 -47.96 -1.84
N SER A 22 -29.45 -48.64 -2.74
CA SER A 22 -28.22 -48.16 -3.36
C SER A 22 -28.45 -46.86 -4.14
N ASN A 23 -29.51 -46.78 -4.95
CA ASN A 23 -29.88 -45.56 -5.67
C ASN A 23 -30.20 -44.41 -4.72
N HIS A 24 -30.96 -44.67 -3.65
CA HIS A 24 -31.21 -43.67 -2.61
C HIS A 24 -29.92 -43.20 -1.93
N SER A 25 -28.98 -44.12 -1.64
CA SER A 25 -27.69 -43.78 -1.03
C SER A 25 -26.82 -42.90 -1.94
N LYS A 26 -26.82 -43.16 -3.25
CA LYS A 26 -26.18 -42.27 -4.24
C LYS A 26 -26.81 -40.88 -4.23
N GLY A 27 -28.15 -40.80 -4.23
CA GLY A 27 -28.88 -39.54 -4.14
C GLY A 27 -28.55 -38.73 -2.89
N VAL A 28 -28.43 -39.37 -1.72
CA VAL A 28 -27.99 -38.71 -0.48
C VAL A 28 -26.55 -38.20 -0.61
N SER A 29 -25.65 -39.01 -1.17
CA SER A 29 -24.24 -38.62 -1.35
C SER A 29 -24.11 -37.39 -2.26
N ASP A 30 -24.86 -37.36 -3.36
CA ASP A 30 -24.87 -36.20 -4.26
C ASP A 30 -25.55 -34.98 -3.62
N GLY A 31 -26.58 -35.19 -2.80
CA GLY A 31 -27.19 -34.14 -1.98
C GLY A 31 -26.19 -33.51 -1.00
N ILE A 32 -25.38 -34.33 -0.32
CA ILE A 32 -24.31 -33.86 0.58
C ILE A 32 -23.27 -33.06 -0.19
N LYS A 33 -22.80 -33.55 -1.35
CA LYS A 33 -21.83 -32.80 -2.19
C LYS A 33 -22.38 -31.43 -2.59
N ARG A 34 -23.64 -31.37 -3.04
CA ARG A 34 -24.30 -30.11 -3.39
C ARG A 34 -24.41 -29.17 -2.20
N LEU A 35 -24.75 -29.70 -1.02
CA LEU A 35 -24.83 -28.90 0.20
C LEU A 35 -23.46 -28.32 0.59
N VAL A 36 -22.40 -29.12 0.52
CA VAL A 36 -21.03 -28.67 0.80
C VAL A 36 -20.61 -27.57 -0.17
N SER A 37 -20.84 -27.75 -1.48
CA SER A 37 -20.58 -26.70 -2.47
C SER A 37 -21.39 -25.44 -2.20
N ALA A 38 -22.69 -25.56 -1.90
CA ALA A 38 -23.54 -24.41 -1.62
C ALA A 38 -23.11 -23.63 -0.36
N ILE A 39 -22.63 -24.32 0.67
CA ILE A 39 -22.08 -23.67 1.88
C ILE A 39 -20.81 -22.91 1.54
N ARG A 40 -19.90 -23.53 0.77
CA ARG A 40 -18.65 -22.88 0.36
C ARG A 40 -18.91 -21.66 -0.52
N ASP A 41 -19.72 -21.81 -1.56
CA ASP A 41 -19.93 -20.77 -2.57
C ASP A 41 -20.82 -19.62 -2.03
N ARG A 42 -21.54 -19.83 -0.92
CA ARG A 42 -22.34 -18.80 -0.22
C ARG A 42 -21.75 -18.41 1.14
N ALA A 43 -20.49 -18.75 1.39
CA ALA A 43 -19.80 -18.29 2.59
C ALA A 43 -19.68 -16.75 2.56
N PRO A 44 -19.65 -16.09 3.74
CA PRO A 44 -19.44 -14.65 3.82
C PRO A 44 -18.19 -14.21 3.03
N GLY A 45 -18.31 -13.12 2.27
CA GLY A 45 -17.22 -12.57 1.45
C GLY A 45 -17.08 -13.16 0.04
N GLN A 46 -17.66 -14.32 -0.27
CA GLN A 46 -17.49 -14.94 -1.59
C GLN A 46 -18.13 -14.12 -2.72
N LYS A 47 -19.33 -13.57 -2.48
CA LYS A 47 -20.04 -12.73 -3.46
C LYS A 47 -19.26 -11.45 -3.74
N GLU A 48 -18.72 -10.81 -2.70
CA GLU A 48 -17.91 -9.62 -2.81
C GLU A 48 -16.60 -9.89 -3.55
N CYS A 49 -15.98 -11.07 -3.34
CA CYS A 49 -14.84 -11.52 -4.14
C CYS A 49 -15.20 -11.68 -5.63
N ASP A 50 -16.34 -12.30 -5.96
CA ASP A 50 -16.79 -12.45 -7.35
C ASP A 50 -17.01 -11.08 -8.02
N GLU A 51 -17.70 -10.17 -7.35
CA GLU A 51 -17.91 -8.80 -7.85
C GLU A 51 -16.59 -8.03 -8.00
N ALA A 52 -15.64 -8.23 -7.08
CA ALA A 52 -14.31 -7.65 -7.15
C ALA A 52 -13.50 -8.17 -8.34
N ILE A 53 -13.56 -9.48 -8.62
CA ILE A 53 -12.91 -10.09 -9.78
C ILE A 53 -13.45 -9.48 -11.08
N ASP A 54 -14.77 -9.32 -11.21
CA ASP A 54 -15.37 -8.71 -12.41
C ASP A 54 -14.91 -7.26 -12.60
N LYS A 55 -14.89 -6.47 -11.52
CA LYS A 55 -14.42 -5.07 -11.54
C LYS A 55 -12.95 -4.95 -11.92
N LEU A 56 -12.09 -5.80 -11.34
CA LEU A 56 -10.66 -5.79 -11.63
C LEU A 56 -10.37 -6.20 -13.08
N ASN A 57 -11.08 -7.20 -13.60
CA ASN A 57 -10.98 -7.56 -15.02
C ASN A 57 -11.45 -6.43 -15.94
N ALA A 58 -12.46 -5.65 -15.56
CA ALA A 58 -12.86 -4.46 -16.30
C ALA A 58 -11.76 -3.40 -16.28
N CYS A 59 -11.19 -3.10 -15.12
CA CYS A 59 -10.07 -2.17 -14.95
C CYS A 59 -8.85 -2.55 -15.82
N ILE A 60 -8.48 -3.83 -15.83
CA ILE A 60 -7.35 -4.33 -16.65
C ILE A 60 -7.64 -4.13 -18.15
N ARG A 61 -8.85 -4.45 -18.61
CA ARG A 61 -9.26 -4.22 -20.01
C ARG A 61 -9.26 -2.74 -20.39
N GLU A 62 -9.66 -1.86 -19.48
CA GLU A 62 -9.61 -0.41 -19.70
C GLU A 62 -8.17 0.08 -19.88
N LEU A 63 -7.23 -0.39 -19.05
CA LEU A 63 -5.80 -0.08 -19.18
C LEU A 63 -5.20 -0.62 -20.47
N ASP A 64 -5.56 -1.84 -20.88
CA ASP A 64 -5.12 -2.42 -22.16
C ASP A 64 -5.61 -1.57 -23.34
N GLN A 65 -6.88 -1.16 -23.32
CA GLN A 65 -7.44 -0.30 -24.36
C GLN A 65 -6.75 1.07 -24.39
N ALA A 66 -6.49 1.67 -23.22
CA ALA A 66 -5.77 2.94 -23.12
C ALA A 66 -4.34 2.82 -23.70
N SER A 67 -3.65 1.73 -23.38
CA SER A 67 -2.31 1.45 -23.91
C SER A 67 -2.31 1.32 -25.43
N LEU A 68 -3.28 0.60 -26.02
CA LEU A 68 -3.45 0.50 -27.47
C LEU A 68 -3.78 1.85 -28.13
N ASN A 69 -4.60 2.67 -27.47
CA ASN A 69 -4.96 4.01 -27.98
C ASN A 69 -3.73 4.94 -28.01
N ILE A 70 -2.87 4.89 -26.99
CA ILE A 70 -1.61 5.65 -26.95
C ILE A 70 -0.68 5.21 -28.07
N LEU A 71 -0.51 3.89 -28.27
CA LEU A 71 0.35 3.36 -29.33
C LEU A 71 -0.16 3.73 -30.74
N SER A 72 -1.47 3.85 -30.93
CA SER A 72 -2.08 4.27 -32.20
C SER A 72 -2.15 5.79 -32.40
N GLN A 73 -1.59 6.59 -31.48
CA GLN A 73 -1.66 8.07 -31.46
C GLN A 73 -3.08 8.64 -31.49
N ASN A 74 -4.08 7.86 -31.05
CA ASN A 74 -5.49 8.27 -31.02
C ASN A 74 -5.88 8.97 -29.71
N VAL A 75 -4.92 9.49 -28.95
CA VAL A 75 -5.18 10.09 -27.64
C VAL A 75 -5.24 11.60 -27.75
N LEU A 76 -6.45 12.14 -27.55
CA LEU A 76 -6.66 13.55 -27.31
C LEU A 76 -6.45 13.83 -25.81
N PRO A 77 -5.74 14.91 -25.45
CA PRO A 77 -5.65 15.35 -24.05
C PRO A 77 -7.07 15.56 -23.49
N HIS A 78 -7.35 15.02 -22.30
CA HIS A 78 -8.62 15.31 -21.63
C HIS A 78 -8.63 16.78 -21.21
N ALA A 79 -9.71 17.52 -21.52
CA ALA A 79 -9.73 18.97 -21.43
C ALA A 79 -9.78 19.52 -19.98
N ASP A 80 -10.15 18.70 -18.99
CA ASP A 80 -10.64 19.20 -17.70
C ASP A 80 -9.71 18.98 -16.49
N SER A 81 -8.55 18.32 -16.62
CA SER A 81 -7.68 18.01 -15.47
C SER A 81 -6.27 18.57 -15.60
N THR A 82 -5.80 19.26 -14.55
CA THR A 82 -4.40 19.70 -14.46
C THR A 82 -3.47 18.54 -14.11
N LEU A 83 -2.19 18.61 -14.51
CA LEU A 83 -1.19 17.57 -14.26
C LEU A 83 -1.11 17.17 -12.78
N LYS A 84 -1.18 18.18 -11.90
CA LYS A 84 -1.12 18.01 -10.45
C LYS A 84 -2.33 17.26 -9.89
N ALA A 85 -3.53 17.50 -10.42
CA ALA A 85 -4.77 16.92 -9.91
C ALA A 85 -4.82 15.39 -10.09
N TYR A 86 -4.39 14.86 -11.25
CA TYR A 86 -4.40 13.42 -11.44
C TYR A 86 -3.32 12.73 -10.60
N GLN A 87 -2.13 13.35 -10.45
CA GLN A 87 -1.04 12.78 -9.64
C GLN A 87 -1.46 12.62 -8.18
N GLU A 88 -2.01 13.67 -7.59
CA GLU A 88 -2.53 13.64 -6.21
C GLU A 88 -3.64 12.59 -6.06
N GLN A 89 -4.56 12.49 -7.02
CA GLN A 89 -5.66 11.53 -6.96
C GLN A 89 -5.18 10.07 -7.11
N MET A 90 -4.17 9.82 -7.96
CA MET A 90 -3.53 8.52 -8.08
C MET A 90 -2.78 8.15 -6.80
N GLU A 91 -1.99 9.06 -6.25
CA GLU A 91 -1.23 8.86 -5.02
C GLU A 91 -2.15 8.55 -3.83
N ASN A 92 -3.26 9.28 -3.71
CA ASN A 92 -4.29 9.04 -2.70
C ASN A 92 -4.91 7.64 -2.83
N SER A 93 -5.27 7.24 -4.06
CA SER A 93 -5.87 5.93 -4.31
C SER A 93 -4.87 4.80 -4.05
N ALA A 94 -3.65 4.91 -4.57
CA ALA A 94 -2.57 3.94 -4.37
C ALA A 94 -2.19 3.79 -2.89
N THR A 95 -2.09 4.91 -2.16
CA THR A 95 -1.82 4.90 -0.71
C THR A 95 -2.97 4.25 0.07
N ALA A 96 -4.23 4.55 -0.28
CA ALA A 96 -5.38 3.93 0.37
C ALA A 96 -5.41 2.41 0.14
N ILE A 97 -5.06 1.93 -1.06
CA ILE A 97 -4.94 0.49 -1.33
C ILE A 97 -3.82 -0.10 -0.46
N LEU A 98 -2.64 0.54 -0.45
CA LEU A 98 -1.46 0.10 0.29
C LEU A 98 -1.74 -0.07 1.79
N GLU A 99 -2.49 0.85 2.39
CA GLU A 99 -2.88 0.79 3.81
C GLU A 99 -3.90 -0.32 4.10
N ASN A 100 -4.72 -0.70 3.13
CA ASN A 100 -5.72 -1.76 3.29
C ASN A 100 -5.19 -3.17 3.00
N ILE A 101 -3.99 -3.33 2.43
CA ILE A 101 -3.40 -4.65 2.14
C ILE A 101 -3.28 -5.51 3.41
N GLU A 102 -2.81 -4.95 4.53
CA GLU A 102 -2.59 -5.74 5.75
C GLU A 102 -3.92 -6.14 6.42
N PRO A 103 -4.90 -5.23 6.61
CA PRO A 103 -6.25 -5.62 7.02
C PRO A 103 -6.88 -6.69 6.11
N PHE A 104 -6.68 -6.58 4.79
CA PHE A 104 -7.16 -7.57 3.83
C PHE A 104 -6.50 -8.92 4.06
N ARG A 105 -5.17 -8.99 4.07
CA ARG A 105 -4.42 -10.22 4.34
C ARG A 105 -4.90 -10.93 5.61
N GLN A 106 -5.11 -10.19 6.70
CA GLN A 106 -5.62 -10.73 7.96
C GLN A 106 -7.04 -11.29 7.82
N ALA A 107 -7.94 -10.52 7.20
CA ALA A 107 -9.31 -10.95 7.00
C ALA A 107 -9.40 -12.19 6.10
N ALA A 108 -8.59 -12.26 5.04
CA ALA A 108 -8.48 -13.39 4.14
C ALA A 108 -8.01 -14.68 4.83
N LYS A 109 -7.16 -14.59 5.85
CA LYS A 109 -6.61 -15.76 6.56
C LYS A 109 -7.48 -16.23 7.72
N GLY A 110 -8.33 -15.38 8.31
CA GLY A 110 -9.04 -15.77 9.52
C GLY A 110 -10.33 -15.07 9.89
N GLU A 111 -10.80 -14.09 9.12
CA GLU A 111 -11.99 -13.31 9.45
C GLU A 111 -13.01 -13.28 8.30
N ALA A 112 -13.66 -14.42 8.03
CA ALA A 112 -14.64 -14.56 6.95
C ALA A 112 -15.72 -13.45 6.92
N GLU A 113 -16.18 -13.00 8.10
CA GLU A 113 -17.18 -11.93 8.21
C GLU A 113 -16.67 -10.56 7.76
N LYS A 114 -15.35 -10.30 7.86
CA LYS A 114 -14.73 -9.03 7.44
C LYS A 114 -14.16 -9.08 6.03
N LEU A 115 -13.96 -10.28 5.48
CA LEU A 115 -13.34 -10.48 4.16
C LEU A 115 -14.06 -9.67 3.07
N GLY A 116 -15.38 -9.80 2.94
CA GLY A 116 -16.13 -9.11 1.88
C GLY A 116 -16.02 -7.59 1.96
N HIS A 117 -16.02 -7.03 3.18
CA HIS A 117 -15.83 -5.60 3.39
C HIS A 117 -14.43 -5.14 2.99
N SER A 118 -13.40 -5.87 3.44
CA SER A 118 -12.00 -5.53 3.15
C SER A 118 -11.66 -5.62 1.64
N VAL A 119 -12.19 -6.64 0.96
CA VAL A 119 -12.12 -6.77 -0.51
C VAL A 119 -12.78 -5.57 -1.19
N SER A 120 -14.03 -5.27 -0.81
CA SER A 120 -14.79 -4.18 -1.42
C SER A 120 -14.15 -2.81 -1.22
N GLN A 121 -13.61 -2.56 -0.02
CA GLN A 121 -12.90 -1.33 0.32
C GLN A 121 -11.63 -1.18 -0.54
N THR A 122 -10.80 -2.22 -0.61
CA THR A 122 -9.54 -2.20 -1.37
C THR A 122 -9.81 -1.99 -2.86
N VAL A 123 -10.72 -2.77 -3.44
CA VAL A 123 -11.05 -2.71 -4.88
C VAL A 123 -11.81 -1.43 -5.24
N GLY A 124 -12.51 -0.80 -4.29
CA GLY A 124 -13.18 0.48 -4.49
C GLY A 124 -12.25 1.61 -4.91
N TYR A 125 -10.97 1.55 -4.55
CA TYR A 125 -9.95 2.54 -4.94
C TYR A 125 -9.31 2.28 -6.32
N LEU A 126 -9.47 1.08 -6.90
CA LEU A 126 -8.87 0.75 -8.20
C LEU A 126 -9.51 1.51 -9.36
N GLY A 127 -10.83 1.69 -9.35
CA GLY A 127 -11.53 2.45 -10.40
C GLY A 127 -10.99 3.88 -10.53
N PRO A 128 -10.99 4.67 -9.44
CA PRO A 128 -10.36 5.99 -9.42
C PRO A 128 -8.87 5.97 -9.81
N LEU A 129 -8.09 4.99 -9.33
CA LEU A 129 -6.68 4.87 -9.68
C LEU A 129 -6.49 4.70 -11.20
N VAL A 130 -7.23 3.78 -11.82
CA VAL A 130 -7.17 3.48 -13.26
C VAL A 130 -7.62 4.67 -14.10
N GLN A 131 -8.74 5.29 -13.73
CA GLN A 131 -9.25 6.45 -14.45
C GLN A 131 -8.21 7.59 -14.46
N ASN A 132 -7.59 7.88 -13.30
CA ASN A 132 -6.59 8.94 -13.21
C ASN A 132 -5.25 8.54 -13.85
N ALA A 133 -4.89 7.26 -13.90
CA ALA A 133 -3.73 6.77 -14.65
C ALA A 133 -3.89 7.00 -16.16
N ILE A 134 -5.08 6.72 -16.71
CA ILE A 134 -5.40 6.94 -18.12
C ILE A 134 -5.35 8.43 -18.45
N ILE A 135 -5.94 9.27 -17.60
CA ILE A 135 -5.87 10.74 -17.72
C ILE A 135 -4.41 11.19 -17.67
N GLY A 136 -3.65 10.76 -16.67
CA GLY A 136 -2.25 11.14 -16.49
C GLY A 136 -1.36 10.73 -17.65
N ALA A 137 -1.56 9.53 -18.19
CA ALA A 137 -0.87 9.08 -19.39
C ALA A 137 -1.22 9.96 -20.60
N SER A 138 -2.47 10.40 -20.75
CA SER A 138 -2.86 11.30 -21.85
C SER A 138 -2.20 12.69 -21.79
N HIS A 139 -1.80 13.14 -20.60
CA HIS A 139 -1.11 14.43 -20.40
C HIS A 139 0.42 14.32 -20.36
N THR A 140 0.97 13.11 -20.24
CA THR A 140 2.42 12.89 -20.18
C THR A 140 3.01 12.96 -21.58
N LEU A 141 3.97 13.83 -21.85
CA LEU A 141 4.53 14.01 -23.20
C LEU A 141 5.47 12.88 -23.64
N ASN A 142 6.13 12.24 -22.67
CA ASN A 142 7.12 11.20 -22.95
C ASN A 142 6.44 9.83 -23.04
N SER A 143 6.44 9.23 -24.24
CA SER A 143 5.82 7.92 -24.50
C SER A 143 6.33 6.80 -23.58
N LYS A 144 7.61 6.85 -23.14
CA LYS A 144 8.12 5.86 -22.17
C LYS A 144 7.50 6.03 -20.78
N GLN A 145 7.34 7.27 -20.32
CA GLN A 145 6.70 7.57 -19.04
C GLN A 145 5.19 7.30 -19.09
N GLN A 146 4.54 7.58 -20.23
CA GLN A 146 3.14 7.23 -20.49
C GLN A 146 2.90 5.74 -20.30
N MET A 147 3.67 4.91 -21.01
CA MET A 147 3.53 3.45 -20.95
C MET A 147 3.89 2.92 -19.57
N ALA A 148 4.97 3.41 -18.96
CA ALA A 148 5.36 3.00 -17.61
C ALA A 148 4.25 3.24 -16.58
N LEU A 149 3.54 4.38 -16.65
CA LEU A 149 2.42 4.68 -15.75
C LEU A 149 1.26 3.69 -15.90
N LEU A 150 0.89 3.37 -17.14
CA LEU A 150 -0.18 2.42 -17.43
C LEU A 150 0.21 0.98 -17.05
N ASP A 151 1.42 0.55 -17.40
CA ASP A 151 1.94 -0.79 -17.13
C ASP A 151 2.06 -1.05 -15.62
N GLN A 152 2.54 -0.05 -14.85
CA GLN A 152 2.60 -0.15 -13.39
C GLN A 152 1.21 -0.17 -12.76
N THR A 153 0.29 0.68 -13.24
CA THR A 153 -1.10 0.66 -12.76
C THR A 153 -1.78 -0.68 -13.07
N LYS A 154 -1.48 -1.27 -14.23
CA LYS A 154 -1.94 -2.61 -14.61
C LYS A 154 -1.35 -3.67 -13.69
N SER A 155 -0.06 -3.59 -13.38
CA SER A 155 0.61 -4.50 -12.44
C SER A 155 -0.04 -4.44 -11.04
N VAL A 156 -0.47 -3.26 -10.58
CA VAL A 156 -1.27 -3.11 -9.35
C VAL A 156 -2.63 -3.81 -9.47
N ALA A 157 -3.33 -3.65 -10.59
CA ALA A 157 -4.63 -4.30 -10.80
C ALA A 157 -4.52 -5.84 -10.88
N GLU A 158 -3.52 -6.36 -11.59
CA GLU A 158 -3.26 -7.81 -11.74
C GLU A 158 -2.84 -8.46 -10.42
N SER A 159 -1.92 -7.82 -9.68
CA SER A 159 -1.51 -8.32 -8.36
C SER A 159 -2.65 -8.24 -7.34
N THR A 160 -3.48 -7.19 -7.36
CA THR A 160 -4.70 -7.11 -6.53
C THR A 160 -5.70 -8.20 -6.90
N LEU A 161 -5.84 -8.52 -8.20
CA LEU A 161 -6.69 -9.60 -8.68
C LEU A 161 -6.20 -10.97 -8.17
N GLN A 162 -4.90 -11.22 -8.19
CA GLN A 162 -4.32 -12.41 -7.56
C GLN A 162 -4.61 -12.48 -6.06
N LEU A 163 -4.49 -11.35 -5.35
CA LEU A 163 -4.83 -11.30 -3.93
C LEU A 163 -6.30 -11.64 -3.68
N VAL A 164 -7.23 -11.15 -4.51
CA VAL A 164 -8.65 -11.49 -4.41
C VAL A 164 -8.89 -12.98 -4.69
N TYR A 165 -8.21 -13.59 -5.67
CA TYR A 165 -8.31 -15.04 -5.91
C TYR A 165 -7.83 -15.87 -4.73
N ALA A 166 -6.63 -15.57 -4.20
CA ALA A 166 -6.07 -16.26 -3.04
C ALA A 166 -6.97 -16.09 -1.80
N ALA A 167 -7.50 -14.88 -1.59
CA ALA A 167 -8.40 -14.61 -0.49
C ALA A 167 -9.76 -15.30 -0.63
N LYS A 168 -10.27 -15.43 -1.86
CA LYS A 168 -11.49 -16.20 -2.14
C LYS A 168 -11.29 -17.69 -1.82
N GLU A 169 -10.14 -18.24 -2.17
CA GLU A 169 -9.79 -19.64 -1.87
C GLU A 169 -9.62 -19.87 -0.36
N SER A 170 -8.94 -18.96 0.34
CA SER A 170 -8.77 -19.00 1.79
C SER A 170 -10.09 -18.75 2.54
N GLY A 171 -10.99 -17.92 2.00
CA GLY A 171 -12.34 -17.69 2.49
C GLY A 171 -12.43 -17.14 3.91
N GLY A 172 -11.36 -16.51 4.43
CA GLY A 172 -11.29 -16.06 5.81
C GLY A 172 -11.30 -17.21 6.82
N ASN A 173 -10.88 -18.41 6.42
CA ASN A 173 -10.87 -19.60 7.26
C ASN A 173 -9.48 -19.83 7.89
N PRO A 174 -9.36 -19.77 9.24
CA PRO A 174 -8.09 -20.04 9.93
C PRO A 174 -7.52 -21.44 9.67
N LYS A 175 -8.36 -22.39 9.23
CA LYS A 175 -7.96 -23.78 8.95
C LYS A 175 -7.51 -23.99 7.50
N ALA A 176 -7.68 -23.00 6.61
CA ALA A 176 -7.27 -23.09 5.20
C ALA A 176 -5.76 -22.80 5.00
N VAL A 177 -4.91 -23.43 5.82
CA VAL A 177 -3.46 -23.15 5.88
C VAL A 177 -2.77 -23.32 4.51
N HIS A 178 -3.29 -24.21 3.66
CA HIS A 178 -2.79 -24.43 2.31
C HIS A 178 -2.87 -23.17 1.42
N ALA A 179 -3.85 -22.29 1.62
CA ALA A 179 -4.06 -21.08 0.83
C ALA A 179 -3.44 -19.82 1.48
N HIS A 180 -3.00 -19.92 2.74
CA HIS A 180 -2.47 -18.76 3.49
C HIS A 180 -1.15 -18.26 2.89
N GLY A 181 -0.31 -19.17 2.38
CA GLY A 181 0.94 -18.79 1.70
C GLY A 181 0.68 -17.96 0.44
N ASP A 182 -0.29 -18.37 -0.37
CA ASP A 182 -0.68 -17.66 -1.59
C ASP A 182 -1.24 -16.27 -1.29
N VAL A 183 -2.00 -16.12 -0.20
CA VAL A 183 -2.48 -14.81 0.28
C VAL A 183 -1.31 -13.91 0.70
N ASP A 184 -0.32 -14.45 1.41
CA ASP A 184 0.85 -13.68 1.85
C ASP A 184 1.68 -13.20 0.64
N GLU A 185 1.97 -14.10 -0.31
CA GLU A 185 2.72 -13.80 -1.53
C GLU A 185 2.00 -12.78 -2.41
N ALA A 186 0.70 -12.98 -2.65
CA ALA A 186 -0.08 -12.04 -3.47
C ALA A 186 -0.14 -10.66 -2.82
N ALA A 187 -0.33 -10.57 -1.51
CA ALA A 187 -0.34 -9.30 -0.79
C ALA A 187 1.04 -8.61 -0.80
N ASP A 188 2.14 -9.37 -0.74
CA ASP A 188 3.50 -8.82 -0.90
C ASP A 188 3.73 -8.30 -2.32
N SER A 189 3.30 -9.05 -3.34
CA SER A 189 3.37 -8.63 -4.74
C SER A 189 2.56 -7.34 -4.98
N THR A 190 1.33 -7.23 -4.45
CA THR A 190 0.54 -5.99 -4.55
C THR A 190 1.26 -4.82 -3.88
N ARG A 191 1.89 -5.05 -2.72
CA ARG A 191 2.66 -4.01 -2.01
C ARG A 191 3.81 -3.48 -2.85
N VAL A 192 4.59 -4.39 -3.46
CA VAL A 192 5.72 -4.03 -4.34
C VAL A 192 5.22 -3.24 -5.55
N ALA A 193 4.17 -3.70 -6.23
CA ALA A 193 3.61 -3.01 -7.39
C ALA A 193 3.12 -1.58 -7.05
N LEU A 194 2.47 -1.41 -5.90
CA LEU A 194 2.04 -0.08 -5.42
C LEU A 194 3.24 0.82 -5.08
N GLN A 195 4.27 0.28 -4.44
CA GLN A 195 5.48 1.05 -4.11
C GLN A 195 6.21 1.51 -5.37
N ASP A 196 6.29 0.67 -6.41
CA ASP A 196 6.88 1.04 -7.69
C ASP A 196 6.07 2.15 -8.38
N LEU A 197 4.74 2.06 -8.38
CA LEU A 197 3.86 3.10 -8.91
C LEU A 197 4.01 4.43 -8.15
N LEU A 198 3.97 4.38 -6.82
CA LEU A 198 4.12 5.56 -5.96
C LEU A 198 5.48 6.24 -6.18
N ARG A 199 6.57 5.47 -6.34
CA ARG A 199 7.90 6.03 -6.66
C ARG A 199 7.92 6.74 -8.01
N THR A 200 7.26 6.19 -9.02
CA THR A 200 7.14 6.85 -10.34
C THR A 200 6.37 8.16 -10.22
N LEU A 201 5.27 8.17 -9.47
CA LEU A 201 4.47 9.38 -9.22
C LEU A 201 5.28 10.44 -8.45
N GLU A 202 6.00 10.05 -7.41
CA GLU A 202 6.86 10.94 -6.63
C GLU A 202 7.99 11.55 -7.49
N THR A 203 8.61 10.73 -8.34
CA THR A 203 9.64 11.20 -9.28
C THR A 203 9.07 12.27 -10.22
N ALA A 204 7.88 12.02 -10.79
CA ALA A 204 7.23 12.98 -11.66
C ALA A 204 6.80 14.27 -10.92
N ALA A 205 6.33 14.16 -9.68
CA ALA A 205 5.94 15.31 -8.85
C ALA A 205 7.14 16.17 -8.45
N THR A 206 8.24 15.53 -8.04
CA THR A 206 9.48 16.22 -7.66
C THR A 206 10.13 16.90 -8.86
N GLU A 207 10.19 16.27 -10.04
CA GLU A 207 10.63 16.93 -11.28
C GLU A 207 9.80 18.19 -11.59
N ALA A 208 8.50 18.18 -11.29
CA ALA A 208 7.60 19.32 -11.44
C ALA A 208 7.70 20.36 -10.30
N GLY A 209 8.55 20.15 -9.29
CA GLY A 209 8.71 21.06 -8.15
C GLY A 209 7.60 20.95 -7.09
N VAL A 210 6.74 19.93 -7.18
CA VAL A 210 5.63 19.72 -6.24
C VAL A 210 6.15 18.96 -5.01
N VAL A 211 5.91 19.52 -3.82
CA VAL A 211 6.39 18.98 -2.54
C VAL A 211 5.28 18.65 -1.54
N THR A 212 4.01 18.76 -1.94
CA THR A 212 2.85 18.54 -1.06
C THR A 212 2.83 17.12 -0.49
N GLY A 213 2.95 16.10 -1.34
CA GLY A 213 3.03 14.70 -0.90
C GLY A 213 4.21 14.41 0.04
N LEU A 214 5.35 15.06 -0.17
CA LEU A 214 6.52 14.92 0.71
C LEU A 214 6.24 15.48 2.12
N VAL A 215 5.59 16.65 2.21
CA VAL A 215 5.19 17.25 3.50
C VAL A 215 4.17 16.37 4.22
N GLU A 216 3.21 15.81 3.48
CA GLU A 216 2.22 14.88 4.02
C GLU A 216 2.86 13.59 4.54
N SER A 217 3.83 13.04 3.81
CA SER A 217 4.60 11.86 4.21
C SER A 217 5.34 12.08 5.53
N VAL A 218 6.08 13.20 5.67
CA VAL A 218 6.75 13.56 6.93
C VAL A 218 5.74 13.75 8.06
N THR A 219 4.64 14.45 7.79
CA THR A 219 3.57 14.67 8.77
C THR A 219 2.95 13.36 9.25
N LYS A 220 2.73 12.41 8.34
CA LYS A 220 2.19 11.07 8.64
C LYS A 220 3.18 10.22 9.44
N ALA A 221 4.47 10.33 9.15
CA ALA A 221 5.51 9.67 9.95
C ALA A 221 5.54 10.24 11.39
N MET A 222 5.37 11.55 11.55
CA MET A 222 5.25 12.20 12.86
C MET A 222 4.01 11.74 13.64
N THR A 223 2.85 11.63 13.01
CA THR A 223 1.63 11.15 13.70
C THR A 223 1.74 9.68 14.10
N ARG A 224 2.32 8.83 13.23
CA ARG A 224 2.57 7.41 13.53
C ARG A 224 3.55 7.19 14.67
N LEU A 225 4.45 8.12 14.95
CA LEU A 225 5.33 8.09 16.12
C LEU A 225 4.54 8.23 17.43
N ASP A 226 3.39 8.92 17.40
CA ASP A 226 2.55 9.14 18.57
C ASP A 226 1.54 8.03 18.85
N GLU A 227 1.20 7.24 17.83
CA GLU A 227 0.33 6.08 17.98
C GLU A 227 0.87 5.14 19.05
N ARG A 228 0.04 4.84 20.05
CA ARG A 228 0.37 3.83 21.06
C ARG A 228 0.54 2.50 20.35
N THR A 229 1.77 1.99 20.32
CA THR A 229 2.03 0.60 19.98
C THR A 229 1.28 -0.25 21.01
N VAL A 230 0.10 -0.77 20.63
CA VAL A 230 -0.56 -1.81 21.41
C VAL A 230 0.38 -3.00 21.29
N THR A 231 1.14 -3.24 22.35
CA THR A 231 2.00 -4.41 22.49
C THR A 231 1.10 -5.63 22.60
N THR A 232 0.49 -6.05 21.50
CA THR A 232 0.27 -7.48 21.30
C THR A 232 1.67 -8.06 21.32
N THR A 233 1.94 -8.91 22.29
CA THR A 233 3.16 -9.70 22.51
C THR A 233 3.58 -10.47 21.25
N ILE A 234 4.02 -9.75 20.24
CA ILE A 234 4.86 -10.23 19.17
C ILE A 234 6.20 -9.62 19.51
N ILE A 235 7.00 -10.42 20.20
CA ILE A 235 8.39 -10.16 20.50
C ILE A 235 9.08 -10.02 19.14
N THR A 236 9.13 -8.81 18.58
CA THR A 236 10.14 -8.51 17.58
C THR A 236 11.45 -8.48 18.34
N GLU A 237 12.28 -9.49 18.07
CA GLU A 237 13.59 -9.79 18.68
C GLU A 237 14.66 -8.68 18.48
N GLN A 238 14.26 -7.43 18.24
CA GLN A 238 15.19 -6.33 18.01
C GLN A 238 15.44 -5.56 19.29
N SER A 239 16.72 -5.41 19.64
CA SER A 239 17.12 -4.69 20.84
C SER A 239 16.98 -3.18 20.63
N PHE A 240 16.84 -2.42 21.72
CA PHE A 240 16.89 -0.95 21.69
C PHE A 240 18.13 -0.43 20.95
N VAL A 241 19.27 -1.12 21.07
CA VAL A 241 20.54 -0.75 20.43
C VAL A 241 20.47 -0.89 18.90
N ASP A 242 19.74 -1.88 18.39
CA ASP A 242 19.56 -2.07 16.94
C ASP A 242 18.76 -0.91 16.35
N TYR A 243 17.65 -0.54 17.00
CA TYR A 243 16.87 0.64 16.62
C TYR A 243 17.71 1.91 16.70
N GLN A 244 18.44 2.12 17.81
CA GLN A 244 19.31 3.29 17.99
C GLN A 244 20.37 3.39 16.89
N THR A 245 21.00 2.29 16.52
CA THR A 245 22.03 2.25 15.47
C THR A 245 21.46 2.69 14.12
N ARG A 246 20.27 2.19 13.74
CA ARG A 246 19.61 2.59 12.51
C ARG A 246 19.11 4.03 12.55
N MET A 247 18.61 4.49 13.70
CA MET A 247 18.26 5.90 13.90
C MET A 247 19.46 6.81 13.66
N VAL A 248 20.62 6.49 14.23
CA VAL A 248 21.86 7.27 14.05
C VAL A 248 22.24 7.35 12.56
N ASN A 249 22.14 6.24 11.83
CA ASN A 249 22.44 6.22 10.39
C ASN A 249 21.46 7.09 9.60
N SER A 250 20.15 6.94 9.83
CA SER A 250 19.12 7.75 9.17
C SER A 250 19.27 9.24 9.50
N ALA A 251 19.57 9.60 10.76
CA ALA A 251 19.80 10.98 11.17
C ALA A 251 21.02 11.60 10.47
N LYS A 252 22.11 10.83 10.30
CA LYS A 252 23.29 11.26 9.54
C LYS A 252 22.97 11.51 8.07
N GLU A 253 22.17 10.64 7.44
CA GLU A 253 21.74 10.85 6.05
C GLU A 253 20.84 12.08 5.92
N VAL A 254 19.90 12.32 6.85
CA VAL A 254 19.10 13.55 6.90
C VAL A 254 20.01 14.80 6.94
N ALA A 255 21.03 14.81 7.80
CA ALA A 255 21.99 15.92 7.85
C ALA A 255 22.78 16.05 6.54
N ARG A 256 23.27 14.94 5.98
CA ARG A 256 24.02 14.93 4.72
C ARG A 256 23.20 15.50 3.56
N VAL A 257 21.95 15.06 3.41
CA VAL A 257 21.02 15.55 2.38
C VAL A 257 20.75 17.04 2.57
N SER A 258 20.50 17.50 3.80
CA SER A 258 20.29 18.92 4.09
C SER A 258 21.48 19.80 3.65
N GLN A 259 22.71 19.31 3.82
CA GLN A 259 23.92 20.00 3.35
C GLN A 259 24.05 19.97 1.82
N ASP A 260 23.70 18.85 1.18
CA ASP A 260 23.72 18.74 -0.29
C ASP A 260 22.72 19.69 -0.95
N MET A 261 21.56 19.94 -0.31
CA MET A 261 20.60 20.96 -0.75
C MET A 261 21.20 22.36 -0.74
N VAL A 262 21.91 22.74 0.33
CA VAL A 262 22.59 24.04 0.42
C VAL A 262 23.71 24.18 -0.60
N ALA A 263 24.44 23.10 -0.86
CA ALA A 263 25.49 23.11 -1.89
C ALA A 263 24.90 23.42 -3.27
N ARG A 264 23.71 22.88 -3.59
CA ARG A 264 23.13 22.91 -4.95
C ARG A 264 22.13 24.02 -5.21
N MET A 265 21.51 24.61 -4.19
CA MET A 265 20.43 25.60 -4.36
C MET A 265 20.77 26.80 -5.25
N GLY A 266 22.05 27.15 -5.37
CA GLY A 266 22.52 28.28 -6.19
C GLY A 266 22.69 27.98 -7.68
N HIS A 267 22.90 26.72 -8.07
CA HIS A 267 23.30 26.36 -9.44
C HIS A 267 22.54 25.16 -10.03
N GLU A 268 21.94 24.31 -9.20
CA GLU A 268 21.11 23.16 -9.61
C GLU A 268 19.76 23.15 -8.86
N PRO A 269 18.93 24.21 -8.97
CA PRO A 269 17.67 24.32 -8.21
C PRO A 269 16.67 23.19 -8.51
N GLN A 270 16.73 22.58 -9.70
CA GLN A 270 15.90 21.44 -10.11
C GLN A 270 16.18 20.15 -9.31
N ARG A 271 17.32 20.09 -8.60
CA ARG A 271 17.68 18.92 -7.77
C ARG A 271 17.19 19.05 -6.33
N LEU A 272 16.63 20.20 -5.95
CA LEU A 272 16.23 20.44 -4.57
C LEU A 272 15.02 19.61 -4.16
N THR A 273 14.02 19.43 -5.02
CA THR A 273 12.85 18.60 -4.68
C THR A 273 13.14 17.09 -4.71
N PRO A 274 13.97 16.52 -5.61
CA PRO A 274 14.48 15.17 -5.43
C PRO A 274 15.23 14.97 -4.10
N LEU A 275 16.09 15.92 -3.71
CA LEU A 275 16.77 15.87 -2.41
C LEU A 275 15.79 15.99 -1.24
N ALA A 276 14.71 16.76 -1.39
CA ALA A 276 13.65 16.83 -0.39
C ALA A 276 12.88 15.50 -0.27
N ALA A 277 12.77 14.73 -1.36
CA ALA A 277 12.22 13.37 -1.31
C ALA A 277 13.15 12.44 -0.51
N ASP A 278 14.46 12.44 -0.80
CA ASP A 278 15.45 11.68 -0.01
C ASP A 278 15.39 12.05 1.47
N LEU A 279 15.29 13.34 1.78
CA LEU A 279 15.15 13.86 3.14
C LEU A 279 13.90 13.28 3.83
N SER A 280 12.76 13.25 3.12
CA SER A 280 11.49 12.69 3.60
C SER A 280 11.61 11.19 3.88
N HIS A 281 12.24 10.43 2.98
CA HIS A 281 12.46 8.98 3.12
C HIS A 281 13.35 8.66 4.32
N HIS A 282 14.48 9.34 4.47
CA HIS A 282 15.37 9.15 5.61
C HIS A 282 14.70 9.56 6.93
N TYR A 283 13.90 10.62 6.92
CA TYR A 283 13.08 10.98 8.09
C TYR A 283 12.04 9.91 8.42
N GLY A 284 11.34 9.37 7.43
CA GLY A 284 10.36 8.30 7.63
C GLY A 284 10.98 7.04 8.25
N ALA A 285 12.16 6.64 7.77
CA ALA A 285 12.93 5.54 8.35
C ALA A 285 13.33 5.83 9.81
N LEU A 286 13.85 7.04 10.08
CA LEU A 286 14.18 7.49 11.43
C LEU A 286 12.95 7.43 12.36
N ALA A 287 11.80 7.93 11.93
CA ALA A 287 10.58 7.96 12.73
C ALA A 287 10.06 6.54 13.04
N SER A 288 10.16 5.63 12.07
CA SER A 288 9.81 4.22 12.25
C SER A 288 10.72 3.55 13.29
N ASP A 289 12.04 3.73 13.18
CA ASP A 289 12.98 3.16 14.15
C ASP A 289 12.85 3.82 15.53
N ALA A 290 12.55 5.13 15.58
CA ALA A 290 12.26 5.83 16.82
C ALA A 290 11.04 5.28 17.55
N ARG A 291 9.97 4.91 16.81
CA ARG A 291 8.81 4.23 17.38
C ARG A 291 9.19 2.87 17.98
N GLY A 292 10.04 2.11 17.29
CA GLY A 292 10.59 0.85 17.80
C GLY A 292 11.44 1.04 19.06
N ALA A 293 12.35 2.01 19.06
CA ALA A 293 13.19 2.36 20.22
C ALA A 293 12.36 2.81 21.43
N VAL A 294 11.33 3.63 21.20
CA VAL A 294 10.38 4.10 22.21
C VAL A 294 9.59 2.95 22.84
N ALA A 295 9.23 1.93 22.06
CA ALA A 295 8.57 0.74 22.55
C ALA A 295 9.51 -0.23 23.28
N ALA A 296 10.80 -0.27 22.89
CA ALA A 296 11.80 -1.17 23.45
C ALA A 296 12.48 -0.65 24.73
N THR A 297 12.46 0.67 24.98
CA THR A 297 13.10 1.26 26.17
C THR A 297 12.21 1.17 27.41
N ALA A 298 12.81 0.78 28.54
CA ALA A 298 12.18 0.80 29.85
C ALA A 298 12.24 2.19 30.52
N ASN A 299 13.01 3.14 29.96
CA ASN A 299 13.20 4.46 30.54
C ASN A 299 12.24 5.50 29.92
N PRO A 300 11.26 6.02 30.69
CA PRO A 300 10.29 7.01 30.18
C PRO A 300 10.93 8.32 29.72
N ASP A 301 12.02 8.75 30.35
CA ASP A 301 12.71 10.00 29.99
C ASP A 301 13.42 9.87 28.64
N VAL A 302 14.07 8.72 28.38
CA VAL A 302 14.68 8.42 27.09
C VAL A 302 13.62 8.35 26.00
N SER A 303 12.49 7.69 26.28
CA SER A 303 11.34 7.62 25.39
C SER A 303 10.80 9.00 25.02
N ALA A 304 10.61 9.87 26.01
CA ALA A 304 10.14 11.24 25.81
C ALA A 304 11.13 12.09 25.02
N ARG A 305 12.44 11.97 25.30
CA ARG A 305 13.51 12.70 24.59
C ARG A 305 13.60 12.28 23.12
N ILE A 306 13.57 10.98 22.83
CA ILE A 306 13.54 10.46 21.45
C ILE A 306 12.34 11.02 20.70
N ARG A 307 11.14 10.92 21.29
CA ARG A 307 9.90 11.38 20.66
C ARG A 307 9.96 12.89 20.36
N SER A 308 10.35 13.70 21.33
CA SER A 308 10.45 15.16 21.16
C SER A 308 11.47 15.53 20.09
N GLY A 309 12.66 14.93 20.14
CA GLY A 309 13.73 15.21 19.17
C GLY A 309 13.33 14.87 17.74
N VAL A 310 12.70 13.71 17.53
CA VAL A 310 12.23 13.26 16.21
C VAL A 310 11.06 14.13 15.71
N HIS A 311 10.17 14.60 16.60
CA HIS A 311 9.11 15.57 16.23
C HIS A 311 9.70 16.91 15.78
N GLU A 312 10.64 17.45 16.54
CA GLU A 312 11.31 18.72 16.20
C GLU A 312 12.07 18.63 14.89
N LEU A 313 12.76 17.51 14.65
CA LEU A 313 13.41 17.24 13.37
C LEU A 313 12.39 17.14 12.23
N GLY A 314 11.25 16.49 12.44
CA GLY A 314 10.19 16.38 11.44
C GLY A 314 9.66 17.74 11.00
N ARG A 315 9.42 18.64 11.96
CA ARG A 315 9.04 20.04 11.65
C ARG A 315 10.12 20.75 10.83
N ALA A 316 11.38 20.58 11.20
CA ALA A 316 12.49 21.19 10.45
C ALA A 316 12.60 20.63 9.02
N CYS A 317 12.40 19.32 8.83
CA CYS A 317 12.36 18.70 7.50
C CYS A 317 11.20 19.23 6.66
N ILE A 318 10.01 19.44 7.24
CA ILE A 318 8.85 20.02 6.53
C ILE A 318 9.18 21.43 6.00
N GLU A 319 9.74 22.30 6.84
CA GLU A 319 10.08 23.67 6.42
C GLU A 319 11.20 23.67 5.36
N LEU A 320 12.21 22.81 5.50
CA LEU A 320 13.24 22.64 4.47
C LEU A 320 12.64 22.17 3.14
N THR A 321 11.76 21.17 3.16
CA THR A 321 11.06 20.66 1.97
C THR A 321 10.21 21.72 1.29
N LYS A 322 9.48 22.56 2.05
CA LYS A 322 8.72 23.69 1.48
C LYS A 322 9.65 24.70 0.81
N SER A 323 10.73 25.12 1.50
CA SER A 323 11.69 26.08 0.96
C SER A 323 12.39 25.54 -0.31
N ALA A 324 12.63 24.23 -0.39
CA ALA A 324 13.17 23.56 -1.58
C ALA A 324 12.23 23.70 -2.80
N GLY A 325 10.94 23.43 -2.61
CA GLY A 325 9.92 23.60 -3.67
C GLY A 325 9.81 25.06 -4.12
N SER A 326 9.81 26.00 -3.18
CA SER A 326 9.82 27.44 -3.47
C SER A 326 11.07 27.87 -4.25
N CYS A 327 12.24 27.33 -3.89
CA CYS A 327 13.52 27.67 -4.53
C CYS A 327 13.60 27.13 -5.96
N GLN A 328 13.07 25.93 -6.20
CA GLN A 328 12.97 25.38 -7.54
C GLN A 328 12.00 26.16 -8.42
N SER A 329 10.89 26.63 -7.84
CA SER A 329 9.89 27.44 -8.54
C SER A 329 10.38 28.86 -8.85
N ASN A 330 11.33 29.39 -8.07
CA ASN A 330 11.89 30.72 -8.25
C ASN A 330 13.44 30.68 -8.34
N PRO A 331 14.00 30.14 -9.45
CA PRO A 331 15.44 30.01 -9.61
C PRO A 331 16.15 31.37 -9.53
N GLY A 332 17.17 31.48 -8.68
CA GLY A 332 17.98 32.69 -8.55
C GLY A 332 17.45 33.73 -7.56
N ASP A 333 16.30 33.49 -6.92
CA ASP A 333 15.84 34.33 -5.82
C ASP A 333 16.72 34.10 -4.57
N MET A 334 17.53 35.11 -4.23
CA MET A 334 18.43 35.08 -3.09
C MET A 334 17.71 34.94 -1.75
N TYR A 335 16.46 35.41 -1.63
CA TYR A 335 15.68 35.29 -0.41
C TYR A 335 15.30 33.83 -0.14
N VAL A 336 14.77 33.15 -1.15
CA VAL A 336 14.35 31.75 -1.05
C VAL A 336 15.55 30.81 -0.90
N GLN A 337 16.66 31.13 -1.57
CA GLN A 337 17.94 30.45 -1.35
C GLN A 337 18.40 30.58 0.11
N ARG A 338 18.36 31.78 0.68
CA ARG A 338 18.72 31.97 2.09
C ARG A 338 17.82 31.18 3.03
N GLU A 339 16.52 31.11 2.74
CA GLU A 339 15.57 30.31 3.51
C GLU A 339 15.93 28.81 3.52
N VAL A 340 16.33 28.25 2.37
CA VAL A 340 16.83 26.86 2.28
C VAL A 340 18.07 26.67 3.17
N ALA A 341 19.03 27.61 3.14
CA ALA A 341 20.22 27.53 3.97
C ALA A 341 19.93 27.62 5.48
N ASP A 342 19.03 28.51 5.88
CA ASP A 342 18.64 28.68 7.28
C ASP A 342 17.89 27.44 7.78
N ASN A 343 16.94 26.90 6.99
CA ASN A 343 16.21 25.67 7.34
C ASN A 343 17.12 24.43 7.40
N ALA A 344 18.08 24.29 6.48
CA ALA A 344 19.05 23.20 6.51
C ALA A 344 19.96 23.24 7.75
N ARG A 345 20.30 24.45 8.23
CA ARG A 345 21.02 24.62 9.49
C ARG A 345 20.20 24.14 10.68
N VAL A 346 18.91 24.47 10.72
CA VAL A 346 17.98 23.99 11.77
C VAL A 346 17.90 22.46 11.75
N VAL A 347 17.75 21.84 10.57
CA VAL A 347 17.77 20.37 10.42
C VAL A 347 19.05 19.77 11.01
N SER A 348 20.22 20.33 10.66
CA SER A 348 21.51 19.86 11.16
C SER A 348 21.63 19.98 12.69
N GLU A 349 21.13 21.08 13.28
CA GLU A 349 21.09 21.27 14.72
C GLU A 349 20.19 20.24 15.42
N LYS A 350 18.99 19.98 14.87
CA LYS A 350 18.06 18.98 15.41
C LYS A 350 18.60 17.56 15.30
N VAL A 351 19.29 17.22 14.21
CA VAL A 351 20.02 15.95 14.10
C VAL A 351 21.07 15.82 15.21
N SER A 352 21.85 16.87 15.50
CA SER A 352 22.85 16.84 16.57
C SER A 352 22.24 16.55 17.95
N HIS A 353 21.04 17.06 18.23
CA HIS A 353 20.34 16.77 19.48
C HIS A 353 19.90 15.30 19.58
N ILE A 354 19.44 14.69 18.48
CA ILE A 354 19.08 13.27 18.45
C ILE A 354 20.31 12.38 18.63
N LEU A 355 21.43 12.72 18.00
CA LEU A 355 22.69 11.96 18.12
C LEU A 355 23.32 12.05 19.52
N ALA A 356 22.94 13.06 20.31
CA ALA A 356 23.40 13.26 21.68
C ALA A 356 22.46 12.65 22.75
N ALA A 357 21.30 12.09 22.36
CA ALA A 357 20.28 11.55 23.24
C ALA A 357 20.45 10.04 23.49
#